data_AF-A0ABD3XYY3-F1
#
_entry.id   AF-A0ABD3XYY3-F1
#
_cell.length_a   1.000
_cell.length_b   1.000
_cell.length_c   1.000
_cell.angle_alpha   90.00
_cell.angle_beta   90.00
_cell.angle_gamma   90.00
#
_symmetry.space_group_name_H-M   'P 1'
#
loop_
_entity.id
_entity.type
_entity.pdbx_description
1 polymer ?
#
loop_
_entity_poly.entity_id
_entity_poly.type
_entity_poly.pdbx_seq_one_letter_code
_entity_poly.pdbx_strand_id
1 'polypeptide(L)'
;EKITVYLTHIYNCGYFCVQKEDSCIDQIADELQKDCKTKSAPNMEILKTGQFCAGLFSADKCWTRAKVIDIKDSEPKIELLFVDYGDVERVLSKDIRWLSEKTAAAPAQCIKCSLHGIQPLKTELQWSSASAEAFAEIVKDVPLIDVTRTHYDDTCDVDLCLVSDPAISISDKLIQQGVVRSLFPVESCLAESKEEEEEESEEEAYYSCSS
;
A
#
# COMPACT_ATOMS: atom_id res chain seq x y z
N GLU A 1 1.82 -12.43 13.16
CA GLU A 1 0.97 -11.66 14.09
C GLU A 1 -0.05 -10.90 13.25
N LYS A 2 -1.29 -10.75 13.71
CA LYS A 2 -2.31 -9.97 13.00
C LYS A 2 -2.30 -8.57 13.58
N ILE A 3 -2.16 -7.55 12.74
CA ILE A 3 -2.06 -6.15 13.17
C ILE A 3 -3.19 -5.36 12.51
N THR A 4 -3.88 -4.51 13.28
CA THR A 4 -4.84 -3.57 12.70
C THR A 4 -4.09 -2.42 12.03
N VAL A 5 -4.41 -2.15 10.77
CA VAL A 5 -3.81 -1.08 9.99
C VAL A 5 -4.87 -0.23 9.30
N TYR A 6 -4.50 1.01 9.04
CA TYR A 6 -5.30 1.98 8.29
C TYR A 6 -4.56 2.35 7.02
N LEU A 7 -5.27 2.34 5.90
CA LEU A 7 -4.72 2.75 4.63
C LEU A 7 -4.54 4.27 4.60
N THR A 8 -3.39 4.73 4.13
CA THR A 8 -3.08 6.18 4.06
C THR A 8 -2.95 6.68 2.64
N HIS A 9 -2.40 5.87 1.74
CA HIS A 9 -2.22 6.26 0.34
C HIS A 9 -2.23 5.04 -0.58
N ILE A 10 -2.85 5.15 -1.76
CA ILE A 10 -2.87 4.09 -2.77
C ILE A 10 -2.26 4.61 -4.07
N TYR A 11 -1.15 4.02 -4.50
CA TYR A 11 -0.70 4.19 -5.88
C TYR A 11 -1.32 3.13 -6.79
N ASN A 12 -1.34 1.88 -6.32
CA ASN A 12 -2.00 0.74 -6.95
C ASN A 12 -2.02 -0.47 -5.98
N CYS A 13 -2.54 -1.60 -6.42
CA CYS A 13 -2.62 -2.83 -5.60
C CYS A 13 -1.24 -3.41 -5.24
N GLY A 14 -0.19 -3.12 -6.00
CA GLY A 14 1.18 -3.55 -5.72
C GLY A 14 2.02 -2.52 -4.96
N TYR A 15 1.49 -1.32 -4.71
CA TYR A 15 2.19 -0.27 -3.98
C TYR A 15 1.20 0.70 -3.31
N PHE A 16 1.10 0.61 -1.99
CA PHE A 16 0.28 1.48 -1.16
C PHE A 16 0.92 1.66 0.22
N CYS A 17 0.44 2.61 1.01
CA CYS A 17 0.90 2.87 2.37
C CYS A 17 -0.18 2.53 3.38
N VAL A 18 0.25 1.96 4.51
CA VAL A 18 -0.57 1.78 5.71
C VAL A 18 0.11 2.38 6.93
N GLN A 19 -0.69 2.72 7.94
CA GLN A 19 -0.25 3.03 9.29
C GLN A 19 -0.81 1.99 10.26
N LYS A 20 -0.08 1.66 11.31
CA LYS A 20 -0.59 0.80 12.38
C LYS A 20 -1.58 1.56 13.26
N GLU A 21 -2.56 0.86 13.80
CA GLU A 21 -3.50 1.41 14.79
C GLU A 21 -2.79 1.98 16.03
N ASP A 22 -1.70 1.35 16.46
CA ASP A 22 -0.89 1.77 17.61
C ASP A 22 0.27 2.71 17.24
N SER A 23 0.22 3.32 16.05
CA SER A 23 1.24 4.28 15.60
C SER A 23 1.28 5.52 16.51
N CYS A 24 2.42 6.23 16.52
CA CYS A 24 2.57 7.48 17.28
C CYS A 24 2.23 8.73 16.45
N ILE A 25 1.45 8.57 15.38
CA ILE A 25 1.18 9.61 14.39
C ILE A 25 0.57 10.87 15.01
N ASP A 26 -0.40 10.72 15.91
CA ASP A 26 -1.06 11.86 16.57
C ASP A 26 -0.08 12.66 17.43
N GLN A 27 0.82 11.97 18.14
CA GLN A 27 1.84 12.62 18.97
C GLN A 27 2.85 13.39 18.12
N ILE A 28 3.24 12.84 16.98
CA ILE A 28 4.10 13.51 16.00
C ILE A 28 3.38 14.75 15.46
N ALA A 29 2.12 14.61 15.03
CA ALA A 29 1.33 15.69 14.47
C ALA A 29 1.18 16.87 15.45
N ASP A 30 0.85 16.58 16.71
CA ASP A 30 0.72 17.59 17.77
C ASP A 30 2.03 18.34 18.01
N GLU A 31 3.15 17.62 18.08
CA GLU A 31 4.47 18.22 18.26
C GLU A 31 4.83 19.12 17.06
N LEU A 32 4.57 18.67 15.84
CA LEU A 32 4.79 19.45 14.63
C LEU A 32 3.95 20.72 14.59
N GLN A 33 2.66 20.66 14.93
CA GLN A 33 1.79 21.83 14.94
C GLN A 33 2.24 22.88 15.96
N LYS A 34 2.86 22.46 17.06
CA LYS A 34 3.42 23.37 18.06
C LYS A 34 4.75 23.97 17.58
N ASP A 35 5.68 23.12 17.14
CA ASP A 35 7.03 23.52 16.77
C ASP A 35 7.08 24.39 15.52
N CYS A 36 6.30 24.05 14.49
CA CYS A 36 6.39 24.72 13.20
C CYS A 36 5.80 26.14 13.20
N LYS A 37 4.99 26.50 14.22
CA LYS A 37 4.44 27.85 14.40
C LYS A 37 5.52 28.89 14.71
N THR A 38 6.59 28.50 15.38
CA THR A 38 7.66 29.41 15.82
C THR A 38 8.89 29.35 14.94
N LYS A 39 9.08 28.24 14.20
CA LYS A 39 10.21 28.06 13.29
C LYS A 39 10.02 28.87 12.00
N SER A 40 11.13 29.33 11.43
CA SER A 40 11.17 29.96 10.11
C SER A 40 11.43 28.93 9.01
N ALA A 41 11.16 29.33 7.76
CA ALA A 41 11.56 28.55 6.59
C ALA A 41 13.10 28.38 6.54
N PRO A 42 13.60 27.26 5.97
CA PRO A 42 15.03 27.05 5.77
C PRO A 42 15.59 28.01 4.72
N ASN A 43 16.89 28.31 4.80
CA ASN A 43 17.61 28.88 3.65
C ASN A 43 17.69 27.80 2.55
N MET A 44 17.34 28.17 1.32
CA MET A 44 17.38 27.27 0.16
C MET A 44 18.79 26.74 -0.13
N GLU A 45 19.84 27.51 0.16
CA GLU A 45 21.23 27.12 -0.10
C GLU A 45 21.70 25.94 0.76
N ILE A 46 21.05 25.71 1.91
CA ILE A 46 21.43 24.63 2.84
C ILE A 46 20.51 23.41 2.74
N LEU A 47 19.37 23.54 2.05
CA LEU A 47 18.42 22.46 1.87
C LEU A 47 18.94 21.50 0.80
N LYS A 48 18.88 20.20 1.09
CA LYS A 48 19.39 19.14 0.22
C LYS A 48 18.42 17.98 0.16
N THR A 49 18.37 17.32 -0.99
CA THR A 49 17.71 16.03 -1.15
C THR A 49 18.19 15.04 -0.09
N GLY A 50 17.25 14.27 0.46
CA GLY A 50 17.48 13.29 1.51
C GLY A 50 17.25 13.80 2.93
N GLN A 51 17.18 15.12 3.14
CA GLN A 51 16.97 15.68 4.48
C GLN A 51 15.51 15.60 4.91
N PHE A 52 15.30 15.33 6.20
CA PHE A 52 13.98 15.37 6.81
C PHE A 52 13.60 16.80 7.21
N CYS A 53 12.34 17.15 6.96
CA CYS A 53 11.74 18.44 7.25
C CYS A 53 10.27 18.26 7.66
N ALA A 54 9.59 19.35 8.01
CA ALA A 54 8.14 19.40 7.97
C ALA A 54 7.72 20.20 6.74
N GLY A 55 6.72 19.72 6.01
CA GLY A 55 6.05 20.43 4.92
C GLY A 55 4.60 20.73 5.31
N LEU A 56 4.05 21.83 4.78
CA LEU A 56 2.63 22.11 4.93
C LEU A 56 1.84 21.25 3.93
N PHE A 57 1.12 20.24 4.42
CA PHE A 57 0.40 19.31 3.57
C PHE A 57 -0.80 19.99 2.89
N SER A 58 -1.02 19.70 1.61
CA SER A 58 -1.96 20.49 0.82
C SER A 58 -3.43 20.24 1.19
N ALA A 59 -3.77 19.02 1.60
CA ALA A 59 -5.14 18.58 1.84
C ALA A 59 -5.80 19.25 3.06
N ASP A 60 -5.07 19.37 4.17
CA ASP A 60 -5.59 19.84 5.47
C ASP A 60 -4.87 21.10 6.00
N LYS A 61 -3.79 21.54 5.34
CA LYS A 61 -2.93 22.65 5.78
C LYS A 61 -2.28 22.40 7.15
N CYS A 62 -2.02 21.15 7.49
CA CYS A 62 -1.26 20.78 8.68
C CYS A 62 0.22 20.62 8.38
N TRP A 63 1.06 20.91 9.38
CA TRP A 63 2.50 20.59 9.29
C TRP A 63 2.72 19.09 9.43
N THR A 64 3.28 18.47 8.41
CA THR A 64 3.47 17.02 8.34
C THR A 64 4.92 16.70 8.06
N ARG A 65 5.42 15.63 8.67
CA ARG A 65 6.80 15.23 8.48
C ARG A 65 7.03 14.77 7.04
N ALA A 66 8.15 15.19 6.50
CA ALA A 66 8.51 14.94 5.12
C ALA A 66 10.01 14.72 4.96
N LYS A 67 10.37 14.23 3.78
CA LYS A 67 11.73 14.12 3.29
C LYS A 67 11.82 14.85 1.96
N VAL A 68 12.85 15.67 1.80
CA VAL A 68 13.13 16.32 0.51
C VAL A 68 13.57 15.25 -0.47
N ILE A 69 12.86 15.11 -1.59
CA ILE A 69 13.20 14.11 -2.62
C ILE A 69 13.70 14.74 -3.91
N ASP A 70 13.28 15.98 -4.22
CA ASP A 70 13.82 16.72 -5.37
C ASP A 70 13.81 18.24 -5.14
N ILE A 71 14.88 18.90 -5.59
CA ILE A 71 15.05 20.36 -5.57
C ILE A 71 15.43 20.78 -6.99
N LYS A 72 14.60 21.60 -7.62
CA LYS A 72 14.88 22.16 -8.95
C LYS A 72 15.22 23.63 -8.81
N ASP A 73 16.45 24.01 -9.13
CA ASP A 73 16.97 25.38 -8.99
C ASP A 73 16.10 26.43 -9.70
N SER A 74 15.43 26.05 -10.79
CA SER A 74 14.58 26.93 -11.59
C SER A 74 13.15 27.09 -11.05
N GLU A 75 12.76 26.37 -9.99
CA GLU A 75 11.38 26.33 -9.52
C GLU A 75 11.23 26.73 -8.05
N PRO A 76 10.16 27.47 -7.70
CA PRO A 76 9.92 27.88 -6.31
C PRO A 76 9.40 26.75 -5.42
N LYS A 77 9.09 25.58 -6.01
CA LYS A 77 8.51 24.43 -5.33
C LYS A 77 9.50 23.28 -5.23
N ILE A 78 9.56 22.70 -4.05
CA ILE A 78 10.39 21.56 -3.68
C ILE A 78 9.50 20.34 -3.56
N GLU A 79 9.97 19.21 -4.08
CA GLU A 79 9.25 17.94 -3.99
C GLU A 79 9.58 17.24 -2.67
N LEU A 80 8.52 16.91 -1.95
CA LEU A 80 8.58 16.28 -0.63
C LEU A 80 7.83 14.95 -0.67
N LEU A 81 8.41 13.93 -0.04
CA LEU A 81 7.71 12.72 0.37
C LEU A 81 7.24 12.88 1.81
N PHE A 82 5.94 12.85 2.07
CA PHE A 82 5.36 12.84 3.41
C PHE A 82 5.53 11.45 4.02
N VAL A 83 6.61 11.27 4.78
CA VAL A 83 7.11 9.95 5.21
C VAL A 83 6.17 9.19 6.13
N ASP A 84 5.17 9.87 6.68
CA ASP A 84 4.17 9.25 7.55
C ASP A 84 2.94 8.75 6.80
N TYR A 85 2.68 9.23 5.58
CA TYR A 85 1.47 8.93 4.80
C TYR A 85 1.77 8.29 3.45
N GLY A 86 2.93 8.60 2.85
CA GLY A 86 3.36 8.08 1.56
C GLY A 86 3.17 9.02 0.38
N ASP A 87 2.42 10.10 0.55
CA ASP A 87 2.15 11.10 -0.48
C ASP A 87 3.40 11.85 -0.92
N VAL A 88 3.45 12.19 -2.20
CA VAL A 88 4.45 13.09 -2.75
C VAL A 88 3.77 14.37 -3.21
N GLU A 89 4.22 15.52 -2.72
CA GLU A 89 3.74 16.82 -3.20
C GLU A 89 4.86 17.81 -3.42
N ARG A 90 4.59 18.80 -4.27
CA ARG A 90 5.48 19.94 -4.50
C ARG A 90 4.98 21.15 -3.71
N VAL A 91 5.71 21.52 -2.65
CA VAL A 91 5.37 22.63 -1.75
C VAL A 91 6.30 23.82 -1.95
N LEU A 92 5.87 25.02 -1.58
CA LEU A 92 6.73 26.20 -1.63
C LEU A 92 7.80 26.13 -0.53
N SER A 93 8.98 26.67 -0.78
CA SER A 93 10.05 26.75 0.23
C SER A 93 9.64 27.41 1.54
N LYS A 94 8.76 28.42 1.46
CA LYS A 94 8.19 29.11 2.63
C LYS A 94 7.30 28.21 3.50
N ASP A 95 6.84 27.09 2.94
CA ASP A 95 5.95 26.12 3.57
C ASP A 95 6.73 24.87 4.03
N ILE A 96 8.02 25.05 4.32
CA ILE A 96 8.92 24.02 4.86
C ILE A 96 9.50 24.52 6.20
N ARG A 97 9.68 23.61 7.17
CA ARG A 97 10.37 23.88 8.45
C ARG A 97 11.36 22.78 8.77
N TRP A 98 12.42 23.11 9.51
CA TRP A 98 13.31 22.09 10.08
C TRP A 98 12.63 21.34 11.22
N LEU A 99 12.81 20.03 11.24
CA LEU A 99 12.37 19.19 12.36
C LEU A 99 13.24 19.46 13.60
N SER A 100 12.66 19.21 14.78
CA SER A 100 13.46 19.03 15.99
C SER A 100 14.22 17.71 15.91
N GLU A 101 15.30 17.54 16.67
CA GLU A 101 16.02 16.26 16.74
C GLU A 101 15.07 15.10 17.11
N LYS A 102 14.15 15.35 18.05
CA LYS A 102 13.15 14.38 18.48
C LYS A 102 12.22 13.93 17.34
N THR A 103 11.63 14.87 16.60
CA THR A 103 10.71 14.55 15.49
C THR A 103 11.43 14.00 14.27
N ALA A 104 12.68 14.41 14.04
CA ALA A 104 13.55 13.86 12.99
C ALA A 104 13.95 12.40 13.27
N ALA A 105 14.14 12.03 14.54
CA ALA A 105 14.56 10.69 14.96
C ALA A 105 13.43 9.65 15.03
N ALA A 106 12.16 10.07 15.04
CA ALA A 106 11.04 9.13 15.08
C ALA A 106 11.03 8.25 13.80
N PRO A 107 10.65 6.96 13.87
CA PRO A 107 10.49 6.12 12.67
C PRO A 107 9.41 6.66 11.75
N ALA A 108 9.53 6.48 10.43
CA ALA A 108 8.44 6.76 9.49
C ALA A 108 7.19 5.95 9.87
N GLN A 109 6.01 6.56 9.81
CA GLN A 109 4.75 5.90 10.15
C GLN A 109 4.08 5.23 8.95
N CYS A 110 4.40 5.62 7.70
CA CYS A 110 3.97 4.83 6.53
C CYS A 110 4.79 3.54 6.45
N ILE A 111 4.08 2.43 6.33
CA ILE A 111 4.60 1.14 5.92
C ILE A 111 4.15 0.92 4.48
N LYS A 112 5.12 0.70 3.59
CA LYS A 112 4.86 0.40 2.18
C LYS A 112 4.42 -1.05 2.06
N CYS A 113 3.39 -1.29 1.27
CA CYS A 113 2.79 -2.61 1.12
C CYS A 113 2.42 -2.94 -0.33
N SER A 114 2.30 -4.24 -0.60
CA SER A 114 1.72 -4.83 -1.81
C SER A 114 0.71 -5.91 -1.44
N LEU A 115 -0.38 -6.02 -2.19
CA LEU A 115 -1.38 -7.07 -1.97
C LEU A 115 -0.84 -8.42 -2.42
N HIS A 116 -0.87 -9.39 -1.50
CA HIS A 116 -0.38 -10.73 -1.73
C HIS A 116 -1.20 -11.48 -2.79
N GLY A 117 -0.51 -12.29 -3.59
CA GLY A 117 -1.13 -13.29 -4.44
C GLY A 117 -1.86 -12.75 -5.67
N ILE A 118 -1.70 -11.47 -6.01
CA ILE A 118 -2.34 -10.87 -7.19
C ILE A 118 -1.33 -10.19 -8.12
N GLN A 119 -1.76 -9.98 -9.37
CA GLN A 119 -0.98 -9.31 -10.41
C GLN A 119 -1.92 -8.64 -11.43
N PRO A 120 -1.43 -7.67 -12.24
CA PRO A 120 -2.22 -7.05 -13.30
C PRO A 120 -2.82 -8.05 -14.28
N LEU A 121 -3.92 -7.68 -14.94
CA LEU A 121 -4.54 -8.51 -15.98
C LEU A 121 -3.55 -8.80 -17.11
N LYS A 122 -3.68 -9.95 -17.80
CA LYS A 122 -2.76 -10.33 -18.90
C LYS A 122 -2.74 -9.32 -20.05
N THR A 123 -3.83 -8.60 -20.23
CA THR A 123 -3.98 -7.54 -21.24
C THR A 123 -3.26 -6.24 -20.86
N GLU A 124 -2.72 -6.15 -19.64
CA GLU A 124 -2.13 -4.95 -19.07
C GLU A 124 -0.66 -5.22 -18.66
N LEU A 125 0.23 -4.28 -18.98
CA LEU A 125 1.63 -4.36 -18.58
C LEU A 125 1.88 -3.85 -17.15
N GLN A 126 0.92 -3.12 -16.58
CA GLN A 126 0.97 -2.43 -15.29
C GLN A 126 -0.41 -2.49 -14.64
N TRP A 127 -0.50 -2.19 -13.34
CA TRP A 127 -1.78 -2.06 -12.66
C TRP A 127 -2.66 -0.99 -13.32
N SER A 128 -3.91 -1.34 -13.65
CA SER A 128 -4.87 -0.38 -14.19
C SER A 128 -5.44 0.54 -13.13
N SER A 129 -5.91 1.72 -13.57
CA SER A 129 -6.69 2.62 -12.71
C SER A 129 -7.92 1.93 -12.14
N ALA A 130 -8.60 1.10 -12.92
CA ALA A 130 -9.76 0.32 -12.48
C ALA A 130 -9.43 -0.59 -11.28
N SER A 131 -8.25 -1.23 -11.26
CA SER A 131 -7.83 -2.04 -10.12
C SER A 131 -7.57 -1.21 -8.85
N ALA A 132 -6.95 -0.03 -9.01
CA ALA A 132 -6.69 0.88 -7.90
C ALA A 132 -7.97 1.52 -7.34
N GLU A 133 -8.90 1.91 -8.22
CA GLU A 133 -10.23 2.44 -7.87
C GLU A 133 -11.07 1.39 -7.13
N ALA A 134 -11.10 0.15 -7.63
CA ALA A 134 -11.77 -0.97 -6.98
C ALA A 134 -11.16 -1.24 -5.59
N PHE A 135 -9.83 -1.24 -5.48
CA PHE A 135 -9.15 -1.41 -4.20
C PHE A 135 -9.55 -0.30 -3.24
N ALA A 136 -9.47 0.97 -3.66
CA ALA A 136 -9.83 2.13 -2.87
C ALA A 136 -11.28 2.06 -2.36
N GLU A 137 -12.22 1.65 -3.20
CA GLU A 137 -13.64 1.56 -2.82
C GLU A 137 -13.90 0.49 -1.76
N ILE A 138 -13.22 -0.67 -1.83
CA ILE A 138 -13.40 -1.75 -0.85
C ILE A 138 -12.88 -1.33 0.54
N VAL A 139 -11.76 -0.61 0.58
CA VAL A 139 -11.03 -0.26 1.81
C VAL A 139 -11.33 1.14 2.33
N LYS A 140 -12.27 1.84 1.70
CA LYS A 140 -12.62 3.21 2.06
C LYS A 140 -13.16 3.29 3.49
N ASP A 141 -12.47 4.07 4.32
CA ASP A 141 -12.85 4.37 5.71
C ASP A 141 -13.07 3.11 6.58
N VAL A 142 -12.39 2.00 6.27
CA VAL A 142 -12.46 0.76 7.06
C VAL A 142 -11.09 0.35 7.61
N PRO A 143 -11.00 -0.09 8.89
CA PRO A 143 -9.79 -0.68 9.41
C PRO A 143 -9.57 -2.07 8.79
N LEU A 144 -8.32 -2.40 8.55
CA LEU A 144 -7.90 -3.65 7.93
C LEU A 144 -7.06 -4.47 8.90
N ILE A 145 -7.14 -5.78 8.77
CA ILE A 145 -6.22 -6.71 9.41
C ILE A 145 -5.09 -7.00 8.42
N ASP A 146 -3.88 -6.63 8.80
CA ASP A 146 -2.65 -7.02 8.11
C ASP A 146 -2.24 -8.43 8.54
N VAL A 147 -2.17 -9.32 7.55
CA VAL A 147 -1.48 -10.61 7.65
C VAL A 147 -0.22 -10.54 6.81
N THR A 148 0.86 -9.99 7.39
CA THR A 148 2.14 -9.86 6.69
C THR A 148 2.69 -11.23 6.34
N ARG A 149 2.95 -11.45 5.04
CA ARG A 149 3.45 -12.72 4.51
C ARG A 149 4.97 -12.68 4.37
N THR A 150 5.51 -11.63 3.76
CA THR A 150 6.96 -11.45 3.55
C THR A 150 7.37 -9.97 3.51
N HIS A 151 8.68 -9.71 3.57
CA HIS A 151 9.26 -8.37 3.36
C HIS A 151 10.26 -8.42 2.21
N TYR A 152 10.13 -7.51 1.24
CA TYR A 152 11.06 -7.36 0.12
C TYR A 152 11.33 -5.89 -0.16
N ASP A 153 12.59 -5.48 -0.16
CA ASP A 153 13.04 -4.13 -0.57
C ASP A 153 12.16 -2.99 0.01
N ASP A 154 12.08 -2.96 1.35
CA ASP A 154 11.28 -2.01 2.15
C ASP A 154 9.75 -2.05 1.93
N THR A 155 9.23 -3.01 1.16
CA THR A 155 7.80 -3.21 0.92
C THR A 155 7.32 -4.52 1.55
N CYS A 156 6.25 -4.45 2.33
CA CYS A 156 5.60 -5.59 2.98
C CYS A 156 4.59 -6.22 2.01
N ASP A 157 4.74 -7.51 1.76
CA ASP A 157 3.74 -8.30 1.04
C ASP A 157 2.68 -8.76 2.04
N VAL A 158 1.45 -8.27 1.87
CA VAL A 158 0.39 -8.37 2.87
C VAL A 158 -0.88 -8.98 2.29
N ASP A 159 -1.51 -9.85 3.07
CA ASP A 159 -2.88 -10.27 2.82
C ASP A 159 -3.78 -9.46 3.76
N LEU A 160 -4.57 -8.55 3.18
CA LEU A 160 -5.46 -7.67 3.93
C LEU A 160 -6.84 -8.29 4.02
N CYS A 161 -7.42 -8.26 5.22
CA CYS A 161 -8.82 -8.60 5.45
C CYS A 161 -9.55 -7.42 6.10
N LEU A 162 -10.87 -7.35 5.93
CA LEU A 162 -11.70 -6.41 6.68
C LEU A 162 -11.73 -6.80 8.16
N VAL A 163 -11.60 -5.83 9.09
CA VAL A 163 -11.80 -6.13 10.52
C VAL A 163 -13.23 -6.62 10.80
N SER A 164 -14.21 -6.09 10.07
CA SER A 164 -15.63 -6.48 10.19
C SER A 164 -15.92 -7.90 9.71
N ASP A 165 -15.12 -8.43 8.78
CA ASP A 165 -15.19 -9.80 8.31
C ASP A 165 -13.78 -10.32 7.94
N PRO A 166 -13.05 -10.86 8.93
CA PRO A 166 -11.67 -11.32 8.72
C PRO A 166 -11.53 -12.52 7.78
N ALA A 167 -12.64 -13.14 7.34
CA ALA A 167 -12.64 -14.21 6.36
C ALA A 167 -12.58 -13.69 4.92
N ILE A 168 -12.83 -12.40 4.70
CA ILE A 168 -12.81 -11.77 3.37
C ILE A 168 -11.42 -11.17 3.10
N SER A 169 -10.64 -11.83 2.25
CA SER A 169 -9.42 -11.25 1.68
C SER A 169 -9.78 -10.18 0.63
N ILE A 170 -9.10 -9.04 0.69
CA ILE A 170 -9.23 -7.96 -0.30
C ILE A 170 -8.73 -8.43 -1.66
N SER A 171 -7.65 -9.22 -1.70
CA SER A 171 -7.12 -9.81 -2.94
C SER A 171 -8.18 -10.66 -3.65
N ASP A 172 -8.87 -11.54 -2.91
CA ASP A 172 -9.94 -12.38 -3.46
C ASP A 172 -11.10 -11.54 -4.00
N LYS A 173 -11.46 -10.46 -3.30
CA LYS A 173 -12.54 -9.57 -3.74
C LYS A 173 -12.20 -8.89 -5.08
N LEU A 174 -10.96 -8.45 -5.26
CA LEU A 174 -10.49 -7.85 -6.50
C LEU A 174 -10.44 -8.87 -7.65
N ILE A 175 -10.01 -10.11 -7.37
CA ILE A 175 -10.04 -11.21 -8.35
C ILE A 175 -11.48 -11.49 -8.79
N GLN A 176 -12.44 -11.58 -7.85
CA GLN A 176 -13.85 -11.81 -8.15
C GLN A 176 -14.48 -10.70 -9.01
N GLN A 177 -14.03 -9.45 -8.83
CA GLN A 177 -14.44 -8.32 -9.67
C GLN A 177 -13.80 -8.34 -11.07
N GLY A 178 -12.81 -9.21 -11.31
CA GLY A 178 -12.14 -9.35 -12.60
C GLY A 178 -11.22 -8.19 -12.97
N VAL A 179 -10.83 -7.36 -12.00
CA VAL A 179 -9.94 -6.20 -12.21
C VAL A 179 -8.45 -6.54 -12.02
N VAL A 180 -8.16 -7.71 -11.44
CA VAL A 180 -6.82 -8.28 -11.27
C VAL A 180 -6.90 -9.80 -11.51
N ARG A 181 -5.74 -10.48 -11.57
CA ARG A 181 -5.69 -11.95 -11.63
C ARG A 181 -4.85 -12.52 -10.49
N SER A 182 -5.12 -13.77 -10.14
CA SER A 182 -4.30 -14.52 -9.19
C SER A 182 -2.86 -14.68 -9.71
N LEU A 183 -1.90 -14.56 -8.80
CA LEU A 183 -0.51 -14.96 -9.01
C LEU A 183 -0.34 -16.48 -8.95
N PHE A 184 -1.17 -17.13 -8.13
CA PHE A 184 -1.17 -18.57 -7.99
C PHE A 184 -2.05 -19.19 -9.08
N PRO A 185 -1.56 -20.22 -9.79
CA PRO A 185 -2.41 -21.01 -10.67
C PRO A 185 -3.62 -21.47 -9.85
N VAL A 186 -4.82 -21.31 -10.40
CA VAL A 186 -5.94 -22.13 -9.95
C VAL A 186 -5.49 -23.54 -10.27
N GLU A 187 -5.26 -24.39 -9.27
CA GLU A 187 -5.20 -25.82 -9.51
C GLU A 187 -6.47 -26.13 -10.28
N SER A 188 -6.35 -26.49 -11.55
CA SER A 188 -7.50 -26.86 -12.32
C SER A 188 -8.11 -28.06 -11.62
N CYS A 189 -9.31 -27.92 -11.05
CA CYS A 189 -10.19 -29.03 -10.68
C CYS A 189 -10.63 -29.84 -11.93
N LEU A 190 -9.72 -30.07 -12.88
CA LEU A 190 -9.88 -30.83 -14.11
C LEU A 190 -8.98 -32.08 -14.13
N ALA A 191 -8.31 -32.39 -13.01
CA ALA A 191 -7.57 -33.64 -12.86
C ALA A 191 -8.43 -34.76 -12.26
N GLU A 192 -9.43 -34.44 -11.42
CA GLU A 192 -10.28 -35.47 -10.78
C GLU A 192 -11.42 -35.96 -11.68
N SER A 193 -11.82 -35.22 -12.72
CA SER A 193 -12.91 -35.65 -13.62
C SER A 193 -12.46 -36.51 -14.80
N LYS A 194 -11.15 -36.72 -14.98
CA LYS A 194 -10.61 -37.57 -16.06
C LYS A 194 -10.25 -38.97 -15.61
N GLU A 195 -9.86 -39.15 -14.35
CA GLU A 195 -9.59 -40.49 -13.80
C GLU A 195 -10.90 -41.26 -13.58
N GLU A 196 -12.01 -40.60 -13.19
CA GLU A 196 -13.32 -41.26 -13.06
C GLU A 196 -13.94 -41.66 -14.42
N GLU A 197 -13.79 -40.86 -15.49
CA GLU A 197 -14.29 -41.22 -16.83
C GLU A 197 -13.44 -42.32 -17.51
N GLU A 198 -12.12 -42.39 -17.24
CA GLU A 198 -11.27 -43.45 -17.76
C GLU A 198 -11.53 -44.79 -17.03
N GLU A 199 -11.71 -44.79 -15.70
CA GLU A 199 -12.05 -46.02 -14.94
C GLU A 199 -13.43 -46.59 -15.31
N GLU A 200 -14.46 -45.77 -15.50
CA GLU A 200 -15.80 -46.24 -15.93
C GLU A 200 -15.75 -46.86 -17.34
N SER A 201 -14.94 -46.30 -18.24
CA SER A 201 -14.80 -46.80 -19.61
C SER A 201 -14.03 -48.14 -19.70
N GLU A 202 -13.06 -48.37 -18.81
CA GLU A 202 -12.33 -49.64 -18.73
C GLU A 202 -13.17 -50.75 -18.10
N GLU A 203 -14.01 -50.43 -17.12
CA GLU A 203 -14.93 -51.40 -16.51
C GLU A 203 -16.02 -51.86 -17.49
N GLU A 204 -16.62 -50.94 -18.26
CA GLU A 204 -17.60 -51.29 -19.30
C GLU A 204 -16.98 -52.14 -20.44
N ALA A 205 -15.74 -51.84 -20.83
CA ALA A 205 -15.02 -52.61 -21.83
C ALA A 205 -14.73 -54.05 -21.37
N TYR A 206 -14.39 -54.24 -20.09
CA TYR A 206 -14.13 -55.56 -19.51
C TYR A 206 -15.39 -56.46 -19.46
N TYR A 207 -16.55 -55.89 -19.10
CA TYR A 207 -17.82 -56.64 -19.06
C TYR A 207 -18.37 -56.98 -20.46
N SER A 208 -18.11 -56.14 -21.46
CA SER A 208 -18.55 -56.38 -22.84
C SER A 208 -17.78 -57.50 -23.57
N CYS A 209 -16.53 -57.77 -23.19
CA CYS A 209 -15.68 -58.79 -23.82
C CYS A 209 -15.79 -60.18 -23.17
N SER A 210 -16.49 -60.29 -22.03
CA SER A 210 -16.62 -61.52 -21.24
C SER A 210 -17.98 -62.23 -21.41
N SER A 211 -18.80 -61.81 -22.38
CA SER A 211 -20.14 -62.34 -22.69
C SER A 211 -20.18 -63.14 -23.99
#